data_AF-A0A969MV13-F1
#
_entry.id   AF-A0A969MV13-F1
#
_cell.length_a   1.000
_cell.length_b   1.000
_cell.length_c   1.000
_cell.angle_alpha   90.00
_cell.angle_beta   90.00
_cell.angle_gamma   90.00
#
_symmetry.space_group_name_H-M   'P 1'
#
loop_
_entity.id
_entity.type
_entity.pdbx_description
1 polymer ?
#
loop_
_entity_poly.entity_id
_entity_poly.type
_entity_poly.pdbx_seq_one_letter_code
_entity_poly.pdbx_strand_id
1 'polypeptide(L)'
;ALCFPIALTTIHSIFRPFSRKFQVTPKGIASDHFSFNWPLAAPLIVIWLLTGIAIAKGLGVDLLPESWFPETSYFGHNSTHESGLFLFWSCFNLFVLTVAILAMVDAPRSRFEWFKLEGTVRLQIHDMSFWGVTQTLSETGVQILFSHQPGFSPNVLAKLEFPEKFSLPARVTRYESQGKQWLVTLSFVPLNTNQYRRLVELLFCRPDRWQPLQTPGEFQSLLLLCKSLLRPRILFDRHLLRQPSPFTSLRVHQDSKMVVAGSK
;
A
#
# COMPACT_ATOMS: atom_id res chain seq x y z
N ALA A 1 -10.74 1.52 12.78
CA ALA A 1 -10.45 0.09 12.54
C ALA A 1 -9.76 -0.61 13.72
N LEU A 2 -8.80 0.03 14.41
CA LEU A 2 -8.11 -0.59 15.56
C LEU A 2 -8.94 -0.68 16.85
N CYS A 3 -10.18 -0.16 16.87
CA CYS A 3 -11.00 -0.10 18.08
C CYS A 3 -11.25 -1.48 18.71
N PHE A 4 -11.61 -2.49 17.90
CA PHE A 4 -11.84 -3.85 18.37
C PHE A 4 -10.62 -4.52 19.01
N PRO A 5 -9.46 -4.62 18.33
CA PRO A 5 -8.28 -5.24 18.92
C PRO A 5 -7.79 -4.45 20.14
N ILE A 6 -7.82 -3.12 20.12
CA ILE A 6 -7.41 -2.29 21.26
C ILE A 6 -8.37 -2.52 22.45
N ALA A 7 -9.68 -2.43 22.24
CA ALA A 7 -10.66 -2.65 23.30
C ALA A 7 -10.52 -4.04 23.92
N LEU A 8 -10.34 -5.07 23.08
CA LEU A 8 -10.11 -6.44 23.57
C LEU A 8 -8.81 -6.54 24.39
N THR A 9 -7.72 -5.91 23.93
CA THR A 9 -6.46 -5.89 24.70
C THR A 9 -6.59 -5.12 26.01
N THR A 10 -7.36 -4.04 26.05
CA THR A 10 -7.61 -3.24 27.26
C THR A 10 -8.47 -4.01 28.27
N ILE A 11 -9.54 -4.67 27.81
CA ILE A 11 -10.34 -5.55 28.67
C ILE A 11 -9.44 -6.68 29.21
N HIS A 12 -8.64 -7.29 28.33
CA HIS A 12 -7.74 -8.37 28.74
C HIS A 12 -6.67 -7.89 29.73
N SER A 13 -6.12 -6.69 29.58
CA SER A 13 -5.10 -6.16 30.50
C SER A 13 -5.67 -5.82 31.87
N ILE A 14 -6.96 -5.44 31.96
CA ILE A 14 -7.64 -5.24 33.24
C ILE A 14 -7.80 -6.58 33.98
N PHE A 15 -8.24 -7.64 33.28
CA PHE A 15 -8.50 -8.94 33.92
C PHE A 15 -7.26 -9.81 34.09
N ARG A 16 -6.23 -9.65 33.23
CA ARG A 16 -4.99 -10.42 33.24
C ARG A 16 -3.80 -9.55 32.80
N PRO A 17 -3.31 -8.65 33.66
CA PRO A 17 -2.31 -7.63 33.29
C PRO A 17 -0.95 -8.19 32.82
N PHE A 18 -0.58 -9.42 33.21
CA PHE A 18 0.73 -10.00 32.93
C PHE A 18 0.71 -11.23 31.99
N SER A 19 -0.43 -11.57 31.40
CA SER A 19 -0.57 -12.85 30.66
C SER A 19 -0.17 -12.80 29.19
N ARG A 20 0.08 -11.61 28.61
CA ARG A 20 0.50 -11.48 27.20
C ARG A 20 1.74 -10.62 27.05
N LYS A 21 2.73 -11.16 26.33
CA LYS A 21 3.91 -10.42 25.87
C LYS A 21 3.53 -9.62 24.62
N PHE A 22 4.10 -8.43 24.47
CA PHE A 22 3.96 -7.63 23.26
C PHE A 22 4.54 -8.40 22.08
N GLN A 23 3.69 -9.01 21.26
CA GLN A 23 4.10 -9.70 20.06
C GLN A 23 4.34 -8.64 19.00
N VAL A 24 5.61 -8.48 18.63
CA VAL A 24 6.01 -7.51 17.60
C VAL A 24 5.27 -7.87 16.32
N THR A 25 4.49 -6.93 15.79
CA THR A 25 3.83 -7.09 14.49
C THR A 25 4.87 -7.49 13.46
N PRO A 26 4.62 -8.52 12.63
CA PRO A 26 5.56 -8.90 11.58
C PRO A 26 5.69 -7.72 10.60
N LYS A 27 6.77 -6.95 10.76
CA LYS A 27 7.11 -5.84 9.87
C LYS A 27 7.73 -6.40 8.59
N GLY A 28 7.36 -5.85 7.43
CA GLY A 28 8.00 -6.15 6.16
C GLY A 28 7.40 -7.30 5.35
N ILE A 29 6.11 -7.63 5.54
CA ILE A 29 5.40 -8.54 4.63
C ILE A 29 5.20 -7.80 3.30
N ALA A 30 5.91 -8.25 2.27
CA ALA A 30 5.67 -7.81 0.90
C ALA A 30 4.49 -8.60 0.32
N SER A 31 3.57 -7.92 -0.35
CA SER A 31 2.47 -8.56 -1.05
C SER A 31 2.33 -7.98 -2.46
N ASP A 32 2.17 -8.87 -3.43
CA ASP A 32 1.94 -8.50 -4.83
C ASP A 32 0.43 -8.43 -5.19
N HIS A 33 -0.43 -8.73 -4.21
CA HIS A 33 -1.89 -8.74 -4.34
C HIS A 33 -2.56 -7.92 -3.24
N PHE A 34 -3.77 -7.47 -3.52
CA PHE A 34 -4.62 -6.84 -2.52
C PHE A 34 -5.09 -7.90 -1.52
N SER A 35 -4.81 -7.68 -0.23
CA SER A 35 -5.27 -8.54 0.85
C SER A 35 -6.31 -7.82 1.67
N PHE A 36 -7.38 -8.53 2.04
CA PHE A 36 -8.40 -7.99 2.93
C PHE A 36 -8.23 -8.60 4.32
N ASN A 37 -8.10 -7.74 5.33
CA ASN A 37 -7.88 -8.16 6.72
C ASN A 37 -9.19 -8.62 7.38
N TRP A 38 -9.67 -9.81 7.00
CA TRP A 38 -10.89 -10.41 7.53
C TRP A 38 -11.00 -10.45 9.05
N PRO A 39 -9.96 -10.84 9.82
CA PRO A 39 -10.07 -10.90 11.29
C PRO A 39 -10.38 -9.54 11.93
N LEU A 40 -9.91 -8.45 11.32
CA LEU A 40 -10.17 -7.09 11.78
C LEU A 40 -11.47 -6.53 11.21
N ALA A 41 -11.81 -6.89 9.98
CA ALA A 41 -13.00 -6.40 9.28
C ALA A 41 -14.30 -7.09 9.74
N ALA A 42 -14.27 -8.38 10.04
CA ALA A 42 -15.46 -9.16 10.42
C ALA A 42 -16.30 -8.52 11.55
N PRO A 43 -15.74 -8.13 12.72
CA PRO A 43 -16.54 -7.50 13.76
C PRO A 43 -17.14 -6.15 13.32
N LEU A 44 -16.42 -5.39 12.47
CA LEU A 44 -16.91 -4.13 11.93
C LEU A 44 -18.05 -4.34 10.94
N ILE A 45 -17.97 -5.38 10.09
CA ILE A 45 -19.02 -5.76 9.13
C ILE A 45 -20.30 -6.16 9.87
N VAL A 46 -20.19 -6.95 10.95
CA VAL A 46 -21.36 -7.34 11.77
C VAL A 46 -22.07 -6.11 12.33
N ILE A 47 -21.32 -5.15 12.89
CA ILE A 47 -21.92 -3.93 13.45
C ILE A 47 -22.49 -3.03 12.36
N TRP A 48 -21.82 -2.95 11.21
CA TRP A 48 -22.33 -2.22 10.05
C TRP A 48 -23.67 -2.78 9.57
N LEU A 49 -23.80 -4.12 9.49
CA LEU A 49 -25.05 -4.79 9.14
C LEU A 49 -26.15 -4.54 10.17
N LEU A 50 -25.84 -4.69 11.46
CA LEU A 50 -26.80 -4.43 12.54
C LEU A 50 -27.29 -2.98 12.54
N THR A 51 -26.39 -2.02 12.28
CA THR A 51 -26.74 -0.60 12.15
C THR A 51 -27.64 -0.34 10.94
N GLY A 52 -27.36 -1.00 9.80
CA GLY A 52 -28.20 -0.93 8.61
C GLY A 52 -29.62 -1.49 8.85
N ILE A 53 -29.72 -2.62 9.54
CA ILE A 53 -31.02 -3.22 9.93
C ILE A 53 -31.79 -2.28 10.86
N ALA A 54 -31.12 -1.66 11.84
CA ALA A 54 -31.74 -0.71 12.76
C ALA A 54 -32.30 0.53 12.03
N ILE A 55 -31.56 1.08 11.06
CA ILE A 55 -32.04 2.19 10.23
C ILE A 55 -33.25 1.76 9.39
N ALA A 56 -33.18 0.59 8.75
CA ALA A 56 -34.27 0.10 7.91
C ALA A 56 -35.56 -0.10 8.72
N LYS A 57 -35.48 -0.71 9.90
CA LYS A 57 -36.62 -0.83 10.82
C LYS A 57 -37.11 0.53 11.32
N GLY A 58 -36.21 1.46 11.63
CA GLY A 58 -36.56 2.84 11.95
C GLY A 58 -37.39 3.51 10.85
N LEU A 59 -37.02 3.30 9.58
CA LEU A 59 -37.72 3.83 8.41
C LEU A 59 -39.00 3.05 8.04
N GLY A 60 -39.39 2.04 8.83
CA GLY A 60 -40.58 1.21 8.57
C GLY A 60 -40.40 0.18 7.45
N VAL A 61 -39.15 -0.17 7.10
CA VAL A 61 -38.86 -1.23 6.13
C VAL A 61 -38.75 -2.56 6.86
N ASP A 62 -39.69 -3.47 6.58
CA ASP A 62 -39.69 -4.81 7.15
C ASP A 62 -38.71 -5.75 6.46
N LEU A 63 -37.45 -5.70 6.92
CA LEU A 63 -36.40 -6.63 6.48
C LEU A 63 -36.44 -7.99 7.21
N LEU A 64 -37.13 -8.07 8.36
CA LEU A 64 -37.17 -9.24 9.24
C LEU A 64 -38.59 -9.47 9.75
N PRO A 65 -38.99 -10.74 9.99
CA PRO A 65 -40.30 -11.06 10.57
C PRO A 65 -40.52 -10.32 11.89
N GLU A 66 -41.71 -9.76 12.04
CA GLU A 66 -42.15 -8.97 13.20
C GLU A 66 -41.99 -9.72 14.53
N SER A 67 -41.99 -11.06 14.49
CA SER A 67 -41.82 -11.94 15.65
C SER A 67 -40.43 -11.89 16.30
N TRP A 68 -39.40 -11.44 15.59
CA TRP A 68 -38.02 -11.37 16.12
C TRP A 68 -37.74 -10.04 16.82
N PHE A 69 -38.44 -8.99 16.42
CA PHE A 69 -38.28 -7.63 16.94
C PHE A 69 -39.66 -6.97 16.99
N PRO A 70 -40.40 -7.07 18.11
CA PRO A 70 -41.71 -6.45 18.25
C PRO A 70 -41.60 -4.94 18.03
N GLU A 71 -42.59 -4.37 17.31
CA GLU A 71 -42.59 -3.01 16.77
C GLU A 71 -41.94 -1.95 17.67
N THR A 72 -40.75 -1.50 17.29
CA THR A 72 -40.18 -0.22 17.73
C THR A 72 -40.13 0.71 16.52
N SER A 73 -41.29 1.08 15.98
CA SER A 73 -41.37 2.13 14.97
C SER A 73 -41.09 3.48 15.65
N TYR A 74 -39.81 3.85 15.80
CA TYR A 74 -39.39 5.14 16.38
C TYR A 74 -39.94 6.35 15.59
N PHE A 75 -40.35 6.14 14.34
CA PHE A 75 -40.89 7.18 13.46
C PHE A 75 -42.42 7.33 13.53
N GLY A 76 -43.12 6.57 14.37
CA GLY A 76 -44.58 6.53 14.43
C GLY A 76 -45.26 7.34 15.54
N HIS A 77 -44.54 7.81 16.58
CA HIS A 77 -45.20 8.47 17.70
C HIS A 77 -44.39 9.66 18.29
N ASN A 78 -44.88 10.87 18.00
CA ASN A 78 -44.85 12.08 18.85
C ASN A 78 -43.59 12.92 19.09
N SER A 79 -42.46 12.77 18.39
CA SER A 79 -41.41 13.82 18.40
C SER A 79 -40.53 13.81 17.16
N THR A 80 -40.74 14.76 16.25
CA THR A 80 -39.93 14.97 15.02
C THR A 80 -38.45 15.22 15.31
N HIS A 81 -38.12 15.71 16.51
CA HIS A 81 -36.74 15.99 16.92
C HIS A 81 -35.95 14.74 17.31
N GLU A 82 -36.59 13.72 17.91
CA GLU A 82 -35.90 12.52 18.41
C GLU A 82 -35.58 11.52 17.28
N SER A 83 -36.50 11.39 16.32
CA SER A 83 -36.31 10.54 15.14
C SER A 83 -35.21 11.07 14.21
N GLY A 84 -35.11 12.40 14.06
CA GLY A 84 -34.04 13.05 13.30
C GLY A 84 -32.66 12.81 13.91
N LEU A 85 -32.54 12.85 15.25
CA LEU A 85 -31.28 12.59 15.96
C LEU A 85 -30.84 11.12 15.77
N PHE A 86 -31.75 10.17 15.95
CA PHE A 86 -31.47 8.74 15.74
C PHE A 86 -30.96 8.46 14.32
N LEU A 87 -31.64 9.01 13.31
CA LEU A 87 -31.26 8.82 11.92
C LEU A 87 -29.91 9.44 11.62
N PHE A 88 -29.68 10.67 12.09
CA PHE A 88 -28.41 11.36 11.91
C PHE A 88 -27.24 10.56 12.51
N TRP A 89 -27.37 10.11 13.77
CA TRP A 89 -26.31 9.37 14.46
C TRP A 89 -26.07 8.00 13.81
N SER A 90 -27.13 7.31 13.41
CA SER A 90 -27.04 6.00 12.76
C SER A 90 -26.41 6.11 11.36
N CYS A 91 -26.78 7.12 10.58
CA CYS A 91 -26.16 7.40 9.28
C CYS A 91 -24.67 7.77 9.43
N PHE A 92 -24.34 8.59 10.42
CA PHE A 92 -22.95 8.93 10.73
C PHE A 92 -22.13 7.68 11.11
N ASN A 93 -22.67 6.82 11.97
CA ASN A 93 -22.04 5.54 12.31
C ASN A 93 -21.82 4.66 11.09
N LEU A 94 -22.84 4.50 10.26
CA LEU A 94 -22.75 3.69 9.05
C LEU A 94 -21.68 4.24 8.11
N PHE A 95 -21.58 5.56 7.97
CA PHE A 95 -20.53 6.24 7.20
C PHE A 95 -19.14 5.92 7.76
N VAL A 96 -18.90 6.15 9.05
CA VAL A 96 -17.59 5.90 9.70
C VAL A 96 -17.20 4.43 9.62
N LEU A 97 -18.14 3.51 9.84
CA LEU A 97 -17.92 2.07 9.71
C LEU A 97 -17.57 1.68 8.27
N THR A 98 -18.22 2.27 7.28
CA THR A 98 -17.90 2.02 5.86
C THR A 98 -16.48 2.45 5.54
N VAL A 99 -16.06 3.65 5.97
CA VAL A 99 -14.67 4.13 5.81
C VAL A 99 -13.70 3.19 6.50
N ALA A 100 -14.02 2.75 7.72
CA ALA A 100 -13.18 1.85 8.50
C ALA A 100 -13.02 0.46 7.84
N ILE A 101 -14.08 -0.09 7.26
CA ILE A 101 -14.06 -1.36 6.53
C ILE A 101 -13.24 -1.20 5.23
N LEU A 102 -13.42 -0.10 4.51
CA LEU A 102 -12.65 0.18 3.29
C LEU A 102 -11.14 0.28 3.58
N ALA A 103 -10.77 0.82 4.75
CA ALA A 103 -9.39 0.89 5.21
C ALA A 103 -8.77 -0.48 5.57
N MET A 104 -9.55 -1.56 5.64
CA MET A 104 -9.04 -2.93 5.87
C MET A 104 -8.56 -3.62 4.59
N VAL A 105 -8.68 -2.95 3.45
CA VAL A 105 -8.09 -3.41 2.21
C VAL A 105 -6.65 -2.92 2.13
N ASP A 106 -5.70 -3.84 2.24
CA ASP A 106 -4.30 -3.54 2.05
C ASP A 106 -3.94 -3.55 0.57
N ALA A 107 -3.33 -2.46 0.11
CA ALA A 107 -2.77 -2.36 -1.24
C ALA A 107 -1.46 -3.18 -1.34
N PRO A 108 -1.13 -3.73 -2.52
CA PRO A 108 0.13 -4.41 -2.74
C PRO A 108 1.30 -3.47 -2.47
N ARG A 109 2.27 -3.93 -1.68
CA ARG A 109 3.47 -3.16 -1.31
C ARG A 109 4.73 -3.98 -1.58
N SER A 110 5.71 -3.32 -2.18
CA SER A 110 7.06 -3.84 -2.36
C SER A 110 7.75 -4.02 -1.00
N ARG A 111 8.63 -5.02 -0.90
CA ARG A 111 9.45 -5.26 0.30
C ARG A 111 10.37 -4.08 0.63
N PHE A 112 10.88 -3.43 -0.40
CA PHE A 112 11.79 -2.31 -0.31
C PHE A 112 11.10 -1.05 -0.80
N GLU A 113 11.31 0.03 -0.05
CA GLU A 113 10.82 1.36 -0.39
C GLU A 113 11.62 1.92 -1.57
N TRP A 114 10.92 2.53 -2.52
CA TRP A 114 11.53 3.18 -3.68
C TRP A 114 11.46 4.69 -3.49
N PHE A 115 12.62 5.31 -3.34
CA PHE A 115 12.75 6.74 -3.13
C PHE A 115 12.91 7.45 -4.46
N LYS A 116 12.17 8.54 -4.65
CA LYS A 116 12.38 9.42 -5.80
C LYS A 116 13.74 10.10 -5.65
N LEU A 117 14.62 9.88 -6.61
CA LEU A 117 15.94 10.49 -6.67
C LEU A 117 16.20 10.90 -8.09
N GLU A 118 16.25 12.20 -8.33
CA GLU A 118 16.60 12.79 -9.61
C GLU A 118 18.06 13.23 -9.55
N GLY A 119 18.94 12.50 -10.21
CA GLY A 119 20.37 12.75 -10.20
C GLY A 119 21.05 12.15 -11.42
N THR A 120 22.02 12.86 -11.97
CA THR A 120 22.79 12.37 -13.12
C THR A 120 23.70 11.24 -12.69
N VAL A 121 23.64 10.12 -13.40
CA VAL A 121 24.47 8.93 -13.15
C VAL A 121 25.12 8.47 -14.44
N ARG A 122 26.29 7.88 -14.30
CA ARG A 122 27.03 7.28 -15.41
C ARG A 122 26.93 5.76 -15.31
N LEU A 123 26.43 5.13 -16.36
CA LEU A 123 26.36 3.68 -16.48
C LEU A 123 27.51 3.23 -17.39
N GLN A 124 28.46 2.49 -16.83
CA GLN A 124 29.58 1.91 -17.57
C GLN A 124 29.29 0.44 -17.84
N ILE A 125 29.29 0.07 -19.12
CA ILE A 125 29.07 -1.30 -19.60
C ILE A 125 30.25 -1.63 -20.52
N HIS A 126 31.12 -2.52 -20.08
CA HIS A 126 32.41 -2.77 -20.75
C HIS A 126 33.17 -1.44 -20.94
N ASP A 127 33.51 -1.08 -22.19
CA ASP A 127 34.20 0.17 -22.54
C ASP A 127 33.27 1.31 -22.93
N MET A 128 31.94 1.08 -22.91
CA MET A 128 30.96 2.10 -23.24
C MET A 128 30.46 2.79 -21.98
N SER A 129 30.26 4.11 -22.06
CA SER A 129 29.66 4.88 -20.98
C SER A 129 28.42 5.63 -21.43
N PHE A 130 27.33 5.43 -20.70
CA PHE A 130 26.04 6.04 -20.96
C PHE A 130 25.70 6.98 -19.80
N TRP A 131 25.19 8.16 -20.13
CA TRP A 131 24.71 9.12 -19.14
C TRP A 131 23.19 9.05 -19.06
N GLY A 132 22.66 9.01 -17.85
CA GLY A 132 21.24 8.99 -17.59
C GLY A 132 20.89 9.72 -16.30
N VAL A 133 19.60 9.90 -16.07
CA VAL A 133 19.07 10.54 -14.86
C VAL A 133 18.33 9.49 -14.05
N THR A 134 18.69 9.30 -12.79
CA THR A 134 17.92 8.42 -11.90
C THR A 134 16.51 8.97 -11.74
N GLN A 135 15.53 8.09 -11.64
CA GLN A 135 14.15 8.47 -11.33
C GLN A 135 13.79 8.01 -9.93
N THR A 136 14.05 6.72 -9.66
CA THR A 136 13.81 6.10 -8.36
C THR A 136 14.99 5.20 -7.98
N LEU A 137 15.23 5.08 -6.67
CA LEU A 137 16.29 4.27 -6.10
C LEU A 137 15.75 3.51 -4.88
N SER A 138 16.13 2.25 -4.75
CA SER A 138 15.86 1.41 -3.58
C SER A 138 17.14 0.73 -3.12
N GLU A 139 17.08 -0.01 -2.01
CA GLU A 139 18.19 -0.87 -1.57
C GLU A 139 18.52 -1.99 -2.56
N THR A 140 17.58 -2.36 -3.44
CA THR A 140 17.74 -3.49 -4.37
C THR A 140 18.11 -3.08 -5.79
N GLY A 141 17.94 -1.82 -6.15
CA GLY A 141 18.17 -1.38 -7.51
C GLY A 141 17.76 0.07 -7.76
N VAL A 142 17.95 0.48 -9.01
CA VAL A 142 17.71 1.84 -9.49
C VAL A 142 16.96 1.83 -10.81
N GLN A 143 16.15 2.86 -11.03
CA GLN A 143 15.57 3.17 -12.33
C GLN A 143 16.24 4.41 -12.90
N ILE A 144 16.70 4.32 -14.15
CA ILE A 144 17.42 5.38 -14.84
C ILE A 144 16.68 5.70 -16.14
N LEU A 145 16.43 6.97 -16.37
CA LEU A 145 15.90 7.53 -17.61
C LEU A 145 17.04 7.90 -18.54
N PHE A 146 16.93 7.45 -19.79
CA PHE A 146 17.81 7.80 -20.89
C PHE A 146 17.03 8.54 -21.97
N SER A 147 17.66 9.55 -22.59
CA SER A 147 17.03 10.35 -23.66
C SER A 147 16.88 9.57 -24.98
N HIS A 148 17.71 8.55 -25.19
CA HIS A 148 17.71 7.73 -26.39
C HIS A 148 17.77 6.26 -26.02
N GLN A 149 17.41 5.38 -26.97
CA GLN A 149 17.46 3.95 -26.73
C GLN A 149 18.90 3.55 -26.42
N PRO A 150 19.17 2.99 -25.23
CA PRO A 150 20.48 2.49 -24.90
C PRO A 150 20.84 1.30 -25.81
N GLY A 151 21.98 1.38 -26.50
CA GLY A 151 22.46 0.35 -27.42
C GLY A 151 23.08 -0.88 -26.73
N PHE A 152 22.57 -1.31 -25.57
CA PHE A 152 23.09 -2.45 -24.83
C PHE A 152 21.99 -3.46 -24.48
N SER A 153 22.36 -4.74 -24.39
CA SER A 153 21.42 -5.85 -24.20
C SER A 153 20.93 -5.99 -22.74
N PRO A 154 19.73 -6.56 -22.52
CA PRO A 154 19.29 -6.94 -21.18
C PRO A 154 20.20 -7.98 -20.55
N ASN A 155 20.18 -8.02 -19.22
CA ASN A 155 20.94 -8.97 -18.39
C ASN A 155 22.46 -8.77 -18.39
N VAL A 156 22.94 -7.60 -18.80
CA VAL A 156 24.38 -7.26 -18.79
C VAL A 156 24.79 -6.66 -17.44
N LEU A 157 26.01 -6.99 -17.02
CA LEU A 157 26.66 -6.38 -15.86
C LEU A 157 27.12 -4.96 -16.19
N ALA A 158 26.75 -4.04 -15.33
CA ALA A 158 27.05 -2.63 -15.46
C ALA A 158 27.63 -2.10 -14.15
N LYS A 159 28.53 -1.13 -14.26
CA LYS A 159 29.01 -0.35 -13.13
C LYS A 159 28.29 0.98 -13.15
N LEU A 160 27.50 1.24 -12.11
CA LEU A 160 26.79 2.49 -11.93
C LEU A 160 27.64 3.43 -11.10
N GLU A 161 27.96 4.60 -11.65
CA GLU A 161 28.73 5.64 -10.97
C GLU A 161 27.85 6.85 -10.65
N PHE A 162 27.82 7.21 -9.37
CA PHE A 162 27.16 8.40 -8.86
C PHE A 162 28.14 9.59 -8.82
N PRO A 163 27.64 10.83 -8.87
CA PRO A 163 28.48 12.04 -8.83
C PRO A 163 29.43 12.11 -7.62
N GLU A 164 29.06 11.48 -6.51
CA GLU A 164 29.81 11.45 -5.25
C GLU A 164 30.98 10.46 -5.25
N LYS A 165 31.52 10.14 -6.43
CA LYS A 165 32.63 9.18 -6.65
C LYS A 165 32.36 7.81 -6.03
N PHE A 166 31.09 7.43 -6.00
CA PHE A 166 30.64 6.15 -5.49
C PHE A 166 30.17 5.27 -6.65
N SER A 167 30.55 3.99 -6.64
CA SER A 167 30.16 3.06 -7.69
C SER A 167 29.55 1.77 -7.17
N LEU A 168 28.48 1.35 -7.83
CA LEU A 168 27.70 0.16 -7.51
C LEU A 168 27.72 -0.82 -8.70
N PRO A 169 28.07 -2.10 -8.48
CA PRO A 169 27.84 -3.12 -9.48
C PRO A 169 26.34 -3.41 -9.57
N ALA A 170 25.81 -3.35 -10.79
CA ALA A 170 24.40 -3.59 -11.07
C ALA A 170 24.25 -4.45 -12.32
N ARG A 171 23.07 -5.03 -12.49
CA ARG A 171 22.70 -5.82 -13.65
C ARG A 171 21.46 -5.22 -14.28
N VAL A 172 21.49 -5.04 -15.59
CA VAL A 172 20.32 -4.51 -16.31
C VAL A 172 19.24 -5.60 -16.35
N THR A 173 18.05 -5.29 -15.85
CA THR A 173 16.96 -6.27 -15.77
C THR A 173 15.86 -6.01 -16.80
N ARG A 174 15.50 -4.74 -17.00
CA ARG A 174 14.35 -4.37 -17.83
C ARG A 174 14.57 -3.04 -18.55
N TYR A 175 13.99 -2.94 -19.73
CA TYR A 175 13.83 -1.71 -20.50
C TYR A 175 12.35 -1.47 -20.75
N GLU A 176 11.94 -0.23 -20.63
CA GLU A 176 10.59 0.20 -20.92
C GLU A 176 10.66 1.52 -21.68
N SER A 177 9.95 1.61 -22.81
CA SER A 177 9.85 2.86 -23.54
C SER A 177 8.78 3.74 -22.88
N GLN A 178 9.17 4.95 -22.50
CA GLN A 178 8.28 5.96 -21.95
C GLN A 178 8.18 7.12 -22.96
N GLY A 179 7.53 6.85 -24.09
CA GLY A 179 7.40 7.80 -25.19
C GLY A 179 8.73 8.09 -25.87
N LYS A 180 9.28 9.30 -25.64
CA LYS A 180 10.58 9.71 -26.21
C LYS A 180 11.79 9.30 -25.35
N GLN A 181 11.55 8.83 -24.12
CA GLN A 181 12.60 8.42 -23.19
C GLN A 181 12.57 6.92 -22.95
N TRP A 182 13.69 6.38 -22.46
CA TRP A 182 13.83 4.97 -22.13
C TRP A 182 14.11 4.80 -20.65
N LEU A 183 13.23 4.08 -19.96
CA LEU A 183 13.38 3.72 -18.56
C LEU A 183 14.10 2.38 -18.46
N VAL A 184 15.26 2.37 -17.81
CA VAL A 184 16.08 1.18 -17.58
C VAL A 184 16.08 0.86 -16.11
N THR A 185 15.68 -0.37 -15.77
CA THR A 185 15.74 -0.86 -14.39
C THR A 185 16.98 -1.72 -14.20
N LEU A 186 17.78 -1.39 -13.20
CA LEU A 186 18.99 -2.08 -12.81
C LEU A 186 18.84 -2.67 -11.41
N SER A 187 19.11 -3.96 -11.24
CA SER A 187 19.21 -4.61 -9.92
C SER A 187 20.65 -4.59 -9.42
N PHE A 188 20.88 -4.28 -8.15
CA PHE A 188 22.22 -4.38 -7.58
C PHE A 188 22.67 -5.84 -7.46
N VAL A 189 23.92 -6.07 -7.84
CA VAL A 189 24.64 -7.31 -7.55
C VAL A 189 24.99 -7.30 -6.04
N PRO A 190 25.23 -8.45 -5.37
CA PRO A 190 25.62 -8.46 -3.96
C PRO A 190 26.70 -7.42 -3.65
N LEU A 191 26.34 -6.45 -2.79
CA LEU A 191 27.17 -5.30 -2.45
C LEU A 191 28.10 -5.65 -1.29
N ASN A 192 29.30 -5.09 -1.31
CA ASN A 192 30.16 -5.15 -0.14
C ASN A 192 29.63 -4.23 0.99
N THR A 193 30.09 -4.45 2.22
CA THR A 193 29.62 -3.68 3.39
C THR A 193 29.78 -2.17 3.24
N ASN A 194 30.86 -1.73 2.58
CA ASN A 194 31.15 -0.30 2.41
C ASN A 194 30.21 0.34 1.37
N GLN A 195 29.93 -0.38 0.28
CA GLN A 195 28.97 0.00 -0.75
C GLN A 195 27.56 0.05 -0.19
N TYR A 196 27.17 -0.95 0.60
CA TYR A 196 25.86 -0.96 1.23
C TYR A 196 25.69 0.22 2.19
N ARG A 197 26.69 0.54 3.02
CA ARG A 197 26.64 1.72 3.91
C ARG A 197 26.47 3.02 3.14
N ARG A 198 27.23 3.22 2.05
CA ARG A 198 27.08 4.41 1.19
C ARG A 198 25.71 4.49 0.52
N LEU A 199 25.15 3.36 0.11
CA LEU A 199 23.79 3.30 -0.42
C LEU A 199 22.76 3.70 0.64
N VAL A 200 22.88 3.19 1.87
CA VAL A 200 22.02 3.55 3.00
C VAL A 200 22.12 5.04 3.34
N GLU A 201 23.34 5.59 3.38
CA GLU A 201 23.56 7.03 3.59
C GLU A 201 22.84 7.87 2.52
N LEU A 202 22.95 7.46 1.26
CA LEU A 202 22.34 8.18 0.14
C LEU A 202 20.80 8.12 0.15
N LEU A 203 20.25 6.99 0.59
CA LEU A 203 18.81 6.75 0.68
C LEU A 203 18.18 7.46 1.88
N PHE A 204 18.74 7.30 3.08
CA PHE A 204 18.06 7.62 4.33
C PHE A 204 18.64 8.83 5.07
N CYS A 205 19.92 9.17 4.88
CA CYS A 205 20.60 10.17 5.70
C CYS A 205 20.57 11.59 5.12
N ARG A 206 19.93 11.81 3.96
CA ARG A 206 19.82 13.16 3.39
C ARG A 206 18.59 13.90 3.93
N PRO A 207 18.73 15.15 4.38
CA PRO A 207 17.63 15.91 4.97
C PRO A 207 16.47 16.12 3.99
N ASP A 208 16.76 16.36 2.71
CA ASP A 208 15.75 16.66 1.68
C ASP A 208 14.94 15.44 1.21
N ARG A 209 15.21 14.25 1.76
CA ARG A 209 14.52 13.01 1.38
C ARG A 209 13.14 12.90 2.00
N TRP A 210 12.99 13.46 3.19
CA TRP A 210 11.77 13.36 3.96
C TRP A 210 10.88 14.54 3.61
N GLN A 211 10.12 14.40 2.53
CA GLN A 211 9.16 15.42 2.13
C GLN A 211 8.02 15.48 3.16
N PRO A 212 7.70 16.66 3.70
CA PRO A 212 6.58 16.78 4.61
C PRO A 212 5.29 16.42 3.86
N LEU A 213 4.43 15.65 4.53
CA LEU A 213 3.13 15.32 3.98
C LEU A 213 2.31 16.61 3.87
N GLN A 214 1.91 16.96 2.66
CA GLN A 214 0.95 18.05 2.48
C GLN A 214 -0.44 17.54 2.83
N THR A 215 -0.89 17.85 4.05
CA THR A 215 -2.23 17.52 4.50
C THR A 215 -3.21 18.60 4.02
N PRO A 216 -4.28 18.24 3.30
CA PRO A 216 -5.31 19.21 2.93
C PRO A 216 -6.03 19.72 4.18
N GLY A 217 -6.77 20.83 4.05
CA GLY A 217 -7.59 21.37 5.15
C GLY A 217 -8.64 20.37 5.64
N GLU A 218 -9.21 20.59 6.83
CA GLU A 218 -10.14 19.64 7.48
C GLU A 218 -11.36 19.32 6.61
N PHE A 219 -12.03 20.35 6.08
CA PHE A 219 -13.18 20.18 5.18
C PHE A 219 -12.82 19.46 3.88
N GLN A 220 -11.65 19.76 3.32
CA GLN A 220 -11.15 19.08 2.12
C GLN A 220 -10.87 17.60 2.42
N SER A 221 -10.33 17.29 3.60
CA SER A 221 -10.11 15.92 4.06
C SER A 221 -11.44 15.17 4.19
N LEU A 222 -12.48 15.80 4.75
CA LEU A 222 -13.82 15.21 4.84
C LEU A 222 -14.42 14.96 3.45
N LEU A 223 -14.31 15.93 2.54
CA LEU A 223 -14.76 15.78 1.15
C LEU A 223 -14.02 14.63 0.45
N LEU A 224 -12.72 14.50 0.67
CA LEU A 224 -11.90 13.41 0.12
C LEU A 224 -12.33 12.04 0.68
N LEU A 225 -12.68 11.95 1.96
CA LEU A 225 -13.24 10.74 2.54
C LEU A 225 -14.58 10.38 1.88
N CYS A 226 -15.50 11.35 1.74
CA CYS A 226 -16.77 11.14 1.03
C CYS A 226 -16.55 10.68 -0.42
N LYS A 227 -15.62 11.32 -1.14
CA LYS A 227 -15.25 10.93 -2.51
C LYS A 227 -14.67 9.52 -2.58
N SER A 228 -13.86 9.13 -1.59
CA SER A 228 -13.26 7.79 -1.52
C SER A 228 -14.31 6.69 -1.33
N LEU A 229 -15.43 6.99 -0.67
CA LEU A 229 -16.56 6.06 -0.53
C LEU A 229 -17.36 5.91 -1.83
N LEU A 230 -17.61 7.02 -2.52
CA LEU A 230 -18.37 7.01 -3.78
C LEU A 230 -17.59 6.37 -4.93
N ARG A 231 -16.25 6.48 -4.91
CA ARG A 231 -15.37 5.91 -5.93
C ARG A 231 -14.09 5.35 -5.30
N PRO A 232 -14.16 4.18 -4.62
CA PRO A 232 -12.99 3.58 -3.99
C PRO A 232 -11.94 3.26 -5.04
N ARG A 233 -10.75 3.87 -4.92
CA ARG A 233 -9.61 3.65 -5.83
C ARG A 233 -9.21 2.18 -5.96
N ILE A 234 -9.50 1.37 -4.94
CA ILE A 234 -9.23 -0.07 -4.94
C ILE A 234 -10.14 -0.84 -5.90
N LEU A 235 -11.30 -0.30 -6.28
CA LEU A 235 -12.17 -0.90 -7.29
C LEU A 235 -11.91 -0.28 -8.67
N PHE A 236 -11.71 1.04 -8.74
CA PHE A 236 -11.66 1.77 -10.01
C PHE A 236 -10.25 2.01 -10.55
N ASP A 237 -9.25 2.16 -9.68
CA ASP A 237 -7.89 2.59 -10.02
C ASP A 237 -6.84 1.55 -9.58
N ARG A 238 -7.17 0.26 -9.64
CA ARG A 238 -6.29 -0.86 -9.23
C ARG A 238 -4.90 -0.79 -9.85
N HIS A 239 -4.82 -0.33 -11.11
CA HIS A 239 -3.57 -0.20 -11.84
C HIS A 239 -2.64 0.89 -11.29
N LEU A 240 -3.20 1.97 -10.71
CA LEU A 240 -2.42 3.07 -10.13
C LEU A 240 -1.92 2.76 -8.70
N LEU A 241 -2.65 1.92 -7.97
CA LEU A 241 -2.30 1.50 -6.61
C LEU A 241 -1.29 0.35 -6.57
N ARG A 242 -1.07 -0.31 -7.70
CA ARG A 242 0.03 -1.24 -7.84
C ARG A 242 1.30 -0.40 -7.93
N GLN A 243 2.10 -0.38 -6.88
CA GLN A 243 3.53 -0.13 -7.03
C GLN A 243 4.14 -1.45 -7.46
N PRO A 244 4.26 -1.78 -8.76
CA PRO A 244 5.03 -2.94 -9.13
C PRO A 244 6.45 -2.68 -8.61
N SER A 245 6.96 -3.57 -7.76
CA SER A 245 8.41 -3.64 -7.68
C SER A 245 8.86 -3.91 -9.12
N PRO A 246 9.80 -3.13 -9.68
CA PRO A 246 10.20 -3.32 -11.06
C PRO A 246 10.90 -4.68 -11.29
N PHE A 247 11.09 -5.47 -10.22
CA PHE A 247 11.64 -6.82 -10.21
C PHE A 247 10.61 -7.95 -10.00
N THR A 248 9.31 -7.66 -9.76
CA THR A 248 8.30 -8.69 -9.41
C THR A 248 8.10 -9.74 -10.53
N SER A 249 8.41 -9.43 -11.80
CA SER A 249 8.23 -10.39 -12.90
C SER A 249 9.32 -11.47 -13.01
N LEU A 250 10.44 -11.38 -12.28
CA LEU A 250 11.53 -12.35 -12.39
C LEU A 250 11.19 -13.74 -11.81
N ARG A 251 10.20 -13.83 -10.91
CA ARG A 251 9.88 -15.11 -10.24
C ARG A 251 9.10 -16.08 -11.13
N VAL A 252 8.30 -15.60 -12.09
CA VAL A 252 7.45 -16.45 -12.94
C VAL A 252 8.26 -17.24 -13.99
N HIS A 253 9.48 -16.80 -14.33
CA HIS A 253 10.30 -17.43 -15.38
C HIS A 253 11.40 -18.37 -14.87
N GLN A 254 11.71 -18.37 -13.57
CA GLN A 254 12.65 -19.33 -12.98
C GLN A 254 11.96 -20.61 -12.50
N ASP A 255 10.73 -20.53 -11.99
CA ASP A 255 10.01 -21.73 -11.53
C ASP A 255 9.48 -22.59 -12.69
N SER A 256 9.28 -22.02 -13.89
CA SER A 256 8.90 -22.76 -15.09
C SER A 256 10.05 -23.53 -15.75
N LYS A 257 11.32 -23.25 -15.41
CA LYS A 257 12.48 -23.97 -15.93
C LYS A 257 13.05 -25.04 -14.97
N MET A 258 12.64 -25.06 -13.70
CA MET A 258 13.07 -26.10 -12.76
C MET A 258 12.17 -27.35 -12.71
N VAL A 259 11.02 -27.37 -13.41
CA VAL A 259 10.13 -28.55 -13.46
C VAL A 259 10.41 -29.49 -14.65
N VAL A 260 11.29 -29.12 -15.60
CA VAL A 260 11.54 -29.93 -16.81
C VAL A 260 12.90 -30.64 -16.82
N ALA A 261 13.79 -30.39 -15.86
CA ALA A 261 15.07 -31.09 -15.74
C ALA A 261 14.99 -32.22 -14.69
N GLY A 262 14.16 -33.22 -14.97
CA GLY A 262 13.92 -34.34 -14.05
C GLY A 262 13.01 -35.41 -14.63
N SER A 263 13.21 -35.78 -15.90
CA SER A 263 12.63 -36.99 -16.47
C SER A 263 13.42 -37.42 -17.70
N LYS A 264 13.92 -38.66 -17.60
CA LYS A 264 14.76 -39.44 -18.53
C LYS A 264 16.27 -39.26 -18.39
#